data_AF-A0A7Y5BMD9-F1
#
_entry.id   AF-A0A7Y5BMD9-F1
#
_cell.length_a   1.000
_cell.length_b   1.000
_cell.length_c   1.000
_cell.angle_alpha   90.00
_cell.angle_beta   90.00
_cell.angle_gamma   90.00
#
_symmetry.space_group_name_H-M   'P 1'
#
loop_
_entity.id
_entity.type
_entity.pdbx_description
1 polymer ?
#
loop_
_entity_poly.entity_id
_entity_poly.type
_entity_poly.pdbx_seq_one_letter_code
_entity_poly.pdbx_strand_id
1 'polypeptide(L)'
;MFPSFHSEDKSVADKSKRKNAYLDKILEISEYYKGVILGGSIVRELEGKYYYSTPIVQNINLIDWYDQNNPSEKDFSQGSSDGIYILSGLRFSLFTGEDLNINNQLKVMKILKDEKIPIAFHINSISNFSGYDDDMSFYSKLSKENDLQIVKCSGIGSHNDKRLDGRSLFATKTGLNWKVAPFENEAEIIKTLSVSSVT
;
A
#
# COMPACT_ATOMS: atom_id res chain seq x y z
N MET A 1 -0.81 14.94 12.50
CA MET A 1 0.39 14.99 11.64
C MET A 1 0.84 13.57 11.46
N PHE A 2 0.85 13.05 10.23
CA PHE A 2 1.30 11.68 9.97
C PHE A 2 2.82 11.60 10.15
N PRO A 3 3.39 10.40 10.38
CA PRO A 3 4.82 10.29 10.62
C PRO A 3 5.63 10.73 9.38
N SER A 4 6.36 11.83 9.47
CA SER A 4 7.43 12.15 8.52
C SER A 4 8.73 11.48 8.99
N PHE A 5 9.23 10.54 8.19
CA PHE A 5 10.52 9.90 8.42
C PHE A 5 11.50 10.42 7.38
N HIS A 6 11.94 11.66 7.55
CA HIS A 6 13.12 12.17 6.84
C HIS A 6 14.35 11.59 7.53
N SER A 7 15.28 11.01 6.78
CA SER A 7 16.48 10.46 7.41
C SER A 7 17.69 10.41 6.50
N GLU A 8 18.77 10.87 7.09
CA GLU A 8 20.19 10.69 6.81
C GLU A 8 20.65 9.21 6.87
N ASP A 9 19.75 8.25 6.58
CA ASP A 9 20.03 6.82 6.68
C ASP A 9 21.01 6.40 5.59
N LYS A 10 22.13 5.81 6.01
CA LYS A 10 23.21 5.41 5.10
C LYS A 10 23.12 3.94 4.69
N SER A 11 22.27 3.14 5.34
CA SER A 11 22.14 1.70 5.09
C SER A 11 20.72 1.17 5.35
N VAL A 12 20.39 0.00 4.79
CA VAL A 12 19.12 -0.71 5.05
C VAL A 12 19.00 -1.11 6.52
N ALA A 13 20.12 -1.45 7.16
CA ALA A 13 20.19 -1.72 8.60
C ALA A 13 19.75 -0.50 9.43
N ASP A 14 20.20 0.71 9.07
CA ASP A 14 19.78 1.93 9.76
C ASP A 14 18.29 2.20 9.58
N LYS A 15 17.78 2.01 8.36
CA LYS A 15 16.33 2.14 8.07
C LYS A 15 15.50 1.21 8.96
N SER A 16 15.98 -0.02 9.20
CA SER A 16 15.27 -1.03 10.00
C SER A 16 15.12 -0.69 11.48
N LYS A 17 16.05 0.09 12.05
CA LYS A 17 16.02 0.51 13.47
C LYS A 17 14.79 1.33 13.83
N ARG A 18 14.15 1.96 12.82
CA ARG A 18 12.96 2.79 13.01
C ARG A 18 11.67 2.00 13.17
N LYS A 19 11.67 0.69 12.90
CA LYS A 19 10.48 -0.17 12.92
C LYS A 19 9.64 -0.02 14.19
N ASN A 20 10.25 0.00 15.37
CA ASN A 20 9.50 0.08 16.63
C ASN A 20 8.84 1.45 16.79
N ALA A 21 9.60 2.54 16.64
CA ALA A 21 9.06 3.90 16.72
C ALA A 21 8.00 4.18 15.64
N TYR A 22 8.13 3.54 14.46
CA TYR A 22 7.11 3.53 13.42
C TYR A 22 5.82 2.86 13.90
N LEU A 23 5.94 1.62 14.39
CA LEU A 23 4.82 0.83 14.85
C LEU A 23 4.09 1.51 16.02
N ASP A 24 4.81 2.10 16.97
CA ASP A 24 4.23 2.84 18.09
C ASP A 24 3.29 3.96 17.61
N LYS A 25 3.70 4.71 16.57
CA LYS A 25 2.85 5.74 15.95
C LYS A 25 1.63 5.15 15.24
N ILE A 26 1.76 4.01 14.57
CA ILE A 26 0.60 3.34 13.94
C ILE A 26 -0.38 2.85 15.01
N LEU A 27 0.12 2.33 16.13
CA LEU A 27 -0.70 1.92 17.27
C LEU A 27 -1.43 3.12 17.90
N GLU A 28 -0.74 4.25 18.06
CA GLU A 28 -1.36 5.52 18.49
C GLU A 28 -2.50 5.94 17.54
N ILE A 29 -2.30 5.88 16.22
CA ILE A 29 -3.38 6.14 15.25
C ILE A 29 -4.55 5.17 15.46
N SER A 30 -4.30 3.90 15.79
CA SER A 30 -5.33 2.89 16.08
C SER A 30 -6.15 3.19 17.35
N GLU A 31 -5.63 4.01 18.26
CA GLU A 31 -6.42 4.49 19.41
C GLU A 31 -7.57 5.39 18.96
N TYR A 32 -7.34 6.23 17.95
CA TYR A 32 -8.32 7.20 17.44
C TYR A 32 -9.18 6.63 16.30
N TYR A 33 -8.58 5.84 15.40
CA TYR A 33 -9.25 5.26 14.24
C TYR A 33 -9.50 3.77 14.46
N LYS A 34 -10.73 3.45 14.89
CA LYS A 34 -11.15 2.07 15.10
C LYS A 34 -11.30 1.35 13.75
N GLY A 35 -10.89 0.08 13.72
CA GLY A 35 -10.89 -0.74 12.51
C GLY A 35 -9.51 -1.29 12.19
N VAL A 36 -9.34 -1.70 10.93
CA VAL A 36 -8.06 -2.19 10.40
C VAL A 36 -7.27 -1.02 9.81
N ILE A 37 -6.01 -0.90 10.18
CA ILE A 37 -5.06 0.09 9.68
C ILE A 37 -3.98 -0.65 8.91
N LEU A 38 -3.82 -0.28 7.64
CA LEU A 38 -2.71 -0.70 6.78
C LEU A 38 -1.67 0.41 6.83
N GLY A 39 -0.73 0.27 7.75
CA GLY A 39 0.07 1.38 8.24
C GLY A 39 1.24 1.72 7.35
N GLY A 40 1.15 1.71 6.02
CA GLY A 40 2.25 2.03 5.09
C GLY A 40 3.48 1.11 5.20
N SER A 41 4.51 1.32 4.36
CA SER A 41 5.69 0.43 4.35
C SER A 41 6.86 0.98 5.18
N ILE A 42 7.50 0.10 5.94
CA ILE A 42 8.75 0.35 6.69
C ILE A 42 9.75 -0.78 6.42
N VAL A 43 11.04 -0.51 6.60
CA VAL A 43 12.07 -1.56 6.54
C VAL A 43 12.02 -2.39 7.82
N ARG A 44 11.97 -3.71 7.69
CA ARG A 44 12.00 -4.67 8.80
C ARG A 44 13.13 -5.66 8.62
N GLU A 45 13.89 -5.89 9.68
CA GLU A 45 14.86 -7.00 9.74
C GLU A 45 14.20 -8.23 10.38
N LEU A 46 14.38 -9.39 9.77
CA LEU A 46 14.02 -10.70 10.30
C LEU A 46 15.14 -11.69 9.97
N GLU A 47 15.78 -12.25 11.00
CA GLU A 47 16.83 -13.26 10.86
C GLU A 47 17.96 -12.84 9.88
N GLY A 48 18.39 -11.58 9.96
CA GLY A 48 19.44 -11.01 9.10
C GLY A 48 19.00 -10.68 7.67
N LYS A 49 17.72 -10.86 7.33
CA LYS A 49 17.12 -10.45 6.06
C LYS A 49 16.29 -9.19 6.23
N TYR A 50 16.31 -8.33 5.21
CA TYR A 50 15.54 -7.09 5.22
C TYR A 50 14.33 -7.17 4.29
N TYR A 51 13.22 -6.61 4.73
CA TYR A 51 11.95 -6.61 4.00
C TYR A 51 11.37 -5.20 3.99
N TYR A 52 10.70 -4.83 2.90
CA TYR A 52 9.72 -3.75 2.94
C TYR A 52 8.41 -4.33 3.46
N SER A 53 8.02 -3.94 4.67
CA SER A 53 6.89 -4.54 5.37
C SER A 53 5.83 -3.49 5.68
N THR A 54 4.57 -3.81 5.45
CA THR A 54 3.42 -3.03 5.91
C THR A 54 2.84 -3.64 7.18
N PRO A 55 2.78 -2.90 8.31
CA PRO A 55 2.09 -3.40 9.49
C PRO A 55 0.58 -3.35 9.28
N ILE A 56 -0.09 -4.43 9.66
CA ILE A 56 -1.54 -4.55 9.69
C ILE A 56 -1.96 -4.50 11.16
N VAL A 57 -2.59 -3.41 11.55
CA VAL A 57 -2.98 -3.15 12.94
C VAL A 57 -4.51 -3.15 13.05
N GLN A 58 -5.04 -3.73 14.12
CA GLN A 58 -6.45 -3.68 14.44
C GLN A 58 -6.64 -3.52 15.94
N ASN A 59 -7.42 -2.52 16.35
CA ASN A 59 -7.74 -2.26 17.75
C ASN A 59 -6.49 -2.22 18.65
N ILE A 60 -5.47 -1.44 18.27
CA ILE A 60 -4.21 -1.27 19.03
C ILE A 60 -3.41 -2.59 19.15
N ASN A 61 -3.64 -3.54 18.26
CA ASN A 61 -2.86 -4.77 18.17
C ASN A 61 -2.25 -4.89 16.78
N LEU A 62 -0.94 -5.16 16.71
CA LEU A 62 -0.31 -5.63 15.48
C LEU A 62 -0.85 -7.05 15.19
N ILE A 63 -1.55 -7.19 14.08
CA ILE A 63 -2.15 -8.47 13.66
C ILE A 63 -1.16 -9.24 12.80
N ASP A 64 -0.55 -8.57 11.82
CA ASP A 64 0.38 -9.19 10.89
C ASP A 64 1.29 -8.15 10.20
N TRP A 65 2.28 -8.65 9.45
CA TRP A 65 3.08 -7.88 8.50
C TRP A 65 2.87 -8.43 7.10
N TYR A 66 2.58 -7.55 6.14
CA TYR A 66 2.71 -7.88 4.73
C TYR A 66 4.10 -7.49 4.24
N ASP A 67 4.93 -8.47 3.90
CA ASP A 67 6.22 -8.23 3.24
C ASP A 67 6.03 -8.14 1.72
N GLN A 68 6.62 -7.12 1.09
CA GLN A 68 6.56 -6.92 -0.35
C GLN A 68 7.08 -8.16 -1.08
N ASN A 69 6.25 -8.73 -1.95
CA ASN A 69 6.62 -9.94 -2.70
C ASN A 69 7.64 -9.64 -3.81
N ASN A 70 7.63 -8.42 -4.35
CA ASN A 70 8.46 -8.02 -5.49
C ASN A 70 9.23 -6.73 -5.19
N PRO A 71 10.23 -6.75 -4.30
CA PRO A 71 11.11 -5.61 -4.09
C PRO A 71 11.99 -5.39 -5.31
N SER A 72 12.16 -4.13 -5.74
CA SER A 72 13.07 -3.77 -6.84
C SER A 72 14.51 -3.54 -6.39
N GLU A 73 14.72 -3.29 -5.10
CA GLU A 73 16.04 -3.11 -4.49
C GLU A 73 16.64 -4.47 -4.07
N LYS A 74 17.89 -4.73 -4.47
CA LYS A 74 18.57 -6.03 -4.26
C LYS A 74 18.84 -6.40 -2.81
N ASP A 75 18.88 -5.41 -1.92
CA ASP A 75 19.16 -5.61 -0.50
C ASP A 75 17.94 -6.13 0.27
N PHE A 76 16.79 -6.24 -0.40
CA PHE A 76 15.53 -6.68 0.19
C PHE A 76 15.15 -8.09 -0.26
N SER A 77 14.69 -8.87 0.70
CA SER A 77 14.15 -10.21 0.49
C SER A 77 12.69 -10.15 0.03
N GLN A 78 12.29 -11.15 -0.74
CA GLN A 78 10.91 -11.31 -1.21
C GLN A 78 10.01 -11.83 -0.09
N GLY A 79 8.83 -11.24 0.04
CA GLY A 79 7.73 -11.80 0.81
C GLY A 79 7.22 -13.13 0.22
N SER A 80 6.45 -13.86 1.02
CA SER A 80 5.86 -15.15 0.64
C SER A 80 4.33 -15.19 0.80
N SER A 81 3.71 -14.08 1.17
CA SER A 81 2.27 -14.01 1.43
C SER A 81 1.50 -13.77 0.13
N ASP A 82 0.36 -14.42 -0.06
CA ASP A 82 -0.55 -14.10 -1.18
C ASP A 82 -1.21 -12.72 -1.02
N GLY A 83 -1.04 -12.08 0.13
CA GLY A 83 -1.55 -10.73 0.40
C GLY A 83 -3.05 -10.67 0.65
N ILE A 84 -3.72 -11.80 0.90
CA ILE A 84 -5.16 -11.87 1.15
C ILE A 84 -5.45 -11.93 2.65
N TYR A 85 -6.37 -11.09 3.11
CA TYR A 85 -6.75 -10.98 4.51
C TYR A 85 -8.28 -11.01 4.68
N ILE A 86 -8.73 -11.56 5.80
CA ILE A 86 -10.12 -11.49 6.26
C ILE A 86 -10.12 -10.89 7.65
N LEU A 87 -10.38 -9.58 7.75
CA LEU A 87 -10.38 -8.85 9.02
C LEU A 87 -11.66 -8.01 9.13
N SER A 88 -12.23 -7.93 10.34
CA SER A 88 -13.50 -7.23 10.60
C SER A 88 -14.66 -7.65 9.67
N GLY A 89 -14.68 -8.90 9.20
CA GLY A 89 -15.68 -9.40 8.25
C GLY A 89 -15.49 -8.94 6.80
N LEU A 90 -14.42 -8.22 6.49
CA LEU A 90 -14.06 -7.81 5.13
C LEU A 90 -12.91 -8.69 4.60
N ARG A 91 -13.12 -9.29 3.43
CA ARG A 91 -12.05 -9.92 2.65
C ARG A 91 -11.41 -8.87 1.75
N PHE A 92 -10.09 -8.74 1.79
CA PHE A 92 -9.36 -7.80 0.95
C PHE A 92 -7.98 -8.33 0.58
N SER A 93 -7.38 -7.76 -0.47
CA SER A 93 -5.97 -7.97 -0.80
C SER A 93 -5.15 -6.73 -0.47
N LEU A 94 -3.90 -6.91 -0.07
CA LEU A 94 -2.92 -5.85 0.12
C LEU A 94 -1.73 -6.08 -0.82
N PHE A 95 -1.34 -5.03 -1.51
CA PHE A 95 -0.16 -4.97 -2.36
C PHE A 95 0.70 -3.80 -1.95
N THR A 96 2.02 -3.90 -2.17
CA THR A 96 2.95 -2.81 -1.91
C THR A 96 3.90 -2.59 -3.08
N GLY A 97 4.28 -1.32 -3.30
CA GLY A 97 5.31 -0.94 -4.26
C GLY A 97 5.04 -1.47 -5.66
N GLU A 98 5.84 -2.46 -6.09
CA GLU A 98 5.81 -3.01 -7.44
C GLU A 98 5.05 -4.34 -7.56
N ASP A 99 4.34 -4.77 -6.52
CA ASP A 99 3.58 -6.03 -6.55
C ASP A 99 2.53 -6.09 -7.67
N LEU A 100 2.00 -4.93 -8.08
CA LEU A 100 1.06 -4.80 -9.21
C LEU A 100 1.72 -4.41 -10.55
N ASN A 101 3.03 -4.60 -10.71
CA ASN A 101 3.68 -4.30 -11.98
C ASN A 101 3.16 -5.18 -13.15
N ILE A 102 3.44 -4.74 -14.39
CA ILE A 102 2.96 -5.40 -15.61
C ILE A 102 3.38 -6.88 -15.71
N ASN A 103 4.56 -7.22 -15.18
CA ASN A 103 5.12 -8.57 -15.25
C ASN A 103 4.39 -9.55 -14.31
N ASN A 104 3.88 -9.05 -13.19
CA ASN A 104 3.20 -9.86 -12.18
C ASN A 104 1.67 -9.79 -12.26
N GLN A 105 1.15 -8.82 -13.01
CA GLN A 105 -0.28 -8.53 -13.10
C GLN A 105 -1.12 -9.78 -13.38
N LEU A 106 -0.75 -10.62 -14.35
CA LEU A 106 -1.53 -11.81 -14.69
C LEU A 106 -1.67 -12.81 -13.53
N LYS A 107 -0.58 -13.05 -12.79
CA LYS A 107 -0.59 -13.97 -11.64
C LYS A 107 -1.45 -13.40 -10.52
N VAL A 108 -1.25 -12.11 -10.19
CA VAL A 108 -2.02 -11.43 -9.14
C VAL A 108 -3.51 -11.40 -9.49
N MET A 109 -3.86 -11.06 -10.74
CA MET A 109 -5.25 -11.01 -11.18
C MET A 109 -5.93 -12.38 -11.12
N LYS A 110 -5.21 -13.45 -11.46
CA LYS A 110 -5.73 -14.81 -11.32
C LYS A 110 -6.11 -15.11 -9.86
N ILE A 111 -5.20 -14.82 -8.93
CA ILE A 111 -5.45 -15.02 -7.49
C ILE A 111 -6.66 -14.21 -7.03
N LEU A 112 -6.72 -12.91 -7.37
CA LEU A 112 -7.82 -12.03 -6.98
C LEU A 112 -9.18 -12.52 -7.48
N LYS A 113 -9.22 -13.05 -8.71
CA LYS A 113 -10.43 -13.57 -9.32
C LYS A 113 -10.85 -14.92 -8.72
N ASP A 114 -9.91 -15.85 -8.57
CA ASP A 114 -10.17 -17.18 -8.04
C ASP A 114 -10.66 -17.10 -6.58
N GLU A 115 -10.09 -16.20 -5.79
CA GLU A 115 -10.42 -15.97 -4.37
C GLU A 115 -11.62 -15.02 -4.15
N LYS A 116 -12.19 -14.49 -5.25
CA LYS A 116 -13.32 -13.56 -5.27
C LYS A 116 -13.10 -12.35 -4.35
N ILE A 117 -11.94 -11.71 -4.49
CA ILE A 117 -11.58 -10.56 -3.67
C ILE A 117 -12.38 -9.32 -4.12
N PRO A 118 -13.18 -8.70 -3.24
CA PRO A 118 -14.02 -7.56 -3.61
C PRO A 118 -13.27 -6.22 -3.59
N ILE A 119 -12.18 -6.13 -2.84
CA ILE A 119 -11.38 -4.91 -2.69
C ILE A 119 -9.90 -5.21 -2.51
N ALA A 120 -9.06 -4.41 -3.16
CA ALA A 120 -7.61 -4.41 -3.00
C ALA A 120 -7.11 -3.04 -2.55
N PHE A 121 -6.16 -3.06 -1.63
CA PHE A 121 -5.38 -1.90 -1.21
C PHE A 121 -4.00 -1.99 -1.85
N HIS A 122 -3.55 -0.90 -2.45
CA HIS A 122 -2.21 -0.80 -2.99
C HIS A 122 -1.47 0.37 -2.34
N ILE A 123 -0.47 0.06 -1.53
CA ILE A 123 0.37 1.07 -0.88
C ILE A 123 1.61 1.26 -1.74
N ASN A 124 1.65 2.36 -2.48
CA ASN A 124 2.78 2.65 -3.34
C ASN A 124 3.05 4.15 -3.43
N SER A 125 4.28 4.53 -3.08
CA SER A 125 4.73 5.93 -3.10
C SER A 125 5.57 6.27 -4.35
N ILE A 126 6.05 5.27 -5.10
CA ILE A 126 6.87 5.46 -6.30
C ILE A 126 6.16 4.77 -7.46
N SER A 127 5.56 5.56 -8.33
CA SER A 127 4.89 5.03 -9.51
C SER A 127 5.88 4.74 -10.62
N ASN A 128 5.69 3.58 -11.25
CA ASN A 128 6.37 3.18 -12.48
C ASN A 128 5.74 3.80 -13.74
N PHE A 129 4.67 4.58 -13.59
CA PHE A 129 3.95 5.23 -14.68
C PHE A 129 4.54 6.61 -15.00
N SER A 130 4.57 6.92 -16.31
CA SER A 130 5.17 8.14 -16.84
C SER A 130 4.41 9.41 -16.44
N GLY A 131 3.10 9.29 -16.16
CA GLY A 131 2.24 10.42 -15.85
C GLY A 131 0.93 10.05 -15.18
N TYR A 132 0.14 11.08 -14.85
CA TYR A 132 -1.12 10.94 -14.12
C TYR A 132 -2.14 10.07 -14.88
N ASP A 133 -2.19 10.23 -16.20
CA ASP A 133 -3.15 9.54 -17.06
C ASP A 133 -2.86 8.04 -17.19
N ASP A 134 -1.59 7.66 -17.23
CA ASP A 134 -1.18 6.25 -17.24
C ASP A 134 -1.57 5.54 -15.95
N ASP A 135 -1.33 6.20 -14.81
CA ASP A 135 -1.66 5.70 -13.47
C ASP A 135 -3.18 5.48 -13.36
N MET A 136 -3.97 6.50 -13.73
CA MET A 136 -5.43 6.43 -13.78
C MET A 136 -5.95 5.32 -14.71
N SER A 137 -5.38 5.21 -15.91
CA SER A 137 -5.77 4.23 -16.92
C SER A 137 -5.48 2.81 -16.44
N PHE A 138 -4.32 2.60 -15.79
CA PHE A 138 -3.93 1.32 -15.24
C PHE A 138 -4.95 0.83 -14.20
N TYR A 139 -5.22 1.60 -13.13
CA TYR A 139 -6.15 1.13 -12.09
C TYR A 139 -7.60 1.04 -12.56
N SER A 140 -8.04 1.93 -13.46
CA SER A 140 -9.39 1.85 -14.03
C SER A 140 -9.57 0.58 -14.85
N LYS A 141 -8.58 0.25 -15.69
CA LYS A 141 -8.58 -1.00 -16.46
C LYS A 141 -8.56 -2.21 -15.53
N LEU A 142 -7.66 -2.19 -14.54
CA LEU A 142 -7.49 -3.27 -13.58
C LEU A 142 -8.78 -3.58 -12.82
N SER A 143 -9.42 -2.53 -12.32
CA SER A 143 -10.67 -2.60 -11.57
C SER A 143 -11.82 -3.13 -12.43
N LYS A 144 -11.94 -2.65 -13.68
CA LYS A 144 -12.98 -3.05 -14.62
C LYS A 144 -12.85 -4.51 -15.08
N GLU A 145 -11.64 -4.95 -15.41
CA GLU A 145 -11.38 -6.30 -15.94
C GLU A 145 -11.58 -7.39 -14.87
N ASN A 146 -11.52 -7.04 -13.59
CA ASN A 146 -11.54 -8.00 -12.49
C ASN A 146 -12.73 -7.83 -11.52
N ASP A 147 -13.69 -6.93 -11.83
CA ASP A 147 -14.82 -6.58 -10.93
C ASP A 147 -14.36 -6.27 -9.49
N LEU A 148 -13.26 -5.52 -9.39
CA LEU A 148 -12.51 -5.32 -8.14
C LEU A 148 -12.49 -3.84 -7.77
N GLN A 149 -12.73 -3.49 -6.51
CA GLN A 149 -12.48 -2.14 -6.02
C GLN A 149 -11.01 -1.96 -5.66
N ILE A 150 -10.38 -0.85 -6.05
CA ILE A 150 -8.96 -0.62 -5.76
C ILE A 150 -8.76 0.73 -5.10
N VAL A 151 -8.17 0.71 -3.91
CA VAL A 151 -7.73 1.91 -3.18
C VAL A 151 -6.20 1.97 -3.24
N LYS A 152 -5.67 2.96 -3.97
CA LYS A 152 -4.24 3.25 -3.99
C LYS A 152 -3.93 4.36 -2.99
N CYS A 153 -3.03 4.09 -2.06
CA CYS A 153 -2.49 5.08 -1.12
C CYS A 153 -1.02 5.33 -1.45
N SER A 154 -0.68 6.59 -1.71
CA SER A 154 0.67 7.04 -2.06
C SER A 154 1.20 8.06 -1.08
N GLY A 155 2.49 7.96 -0.75
CA GLY A 155 3.20 8.96 0.03
C GLY A 155 3.55 10.22 -0.76
N ILE A 156 3.88 11.27 -0.02
CA ILE A 156 4.33 12.58 -0.55
C ILE A 156 5.76 12.88 -0.08
N GLY A 157 6.45 13.78 -0.79
CA GLY A 157 7.83 14.17 -0.46
C GLY A 157 8.86 13.42 -1.30
N SER A 158 9.95 12.97 -0.68
CA SER A 158 11.04 12.28 -1.37
C SER A 158 11.59 11.10 -0.57
N HIS A 159 12.04 10.06 -1.27
CA HIS A 159 12.74 8.91 -0.72
C HIS A 159 13.89 8.50 -1.65
N ASN A 160 15.12 8.35 -1.13
CA ASN A 160 16.32 8.05 -1.92
C ASN A 160 16.44 8.93 -3.19
N ASP A 161 16.32 10.25 -3.03
CA ASP A 161 16.33 11.25 -4.13
C ASP A 161 15.23 11.11 -5.19
N LYS A 162 14.29 10.18 -5.02
CA LYS A 162 13.10 10.05 -5.87
C LYS A 162 11.94 10.79 -5.23
N ARG A 163 11.30 11.65 -6.02
CA ARG A 163 10.04 12.29 -5.65
C ARG A 163 8.95 11.23 -5.57
N LEU A 164 8.22 11.23 -4.45
CA LEU A 164 7.02 10.41 -4.29
C LEU A 164 5.86 11.04 -5.05
N ASP A 165 4.97 10.22 -5.59
CA ASP A 165 4.02 10.73 -6.58
C ASP A 165 2.78 11.41 -6.00
N GLY A 166 2.40 11.10 -4.75
CA GLY A 166 1.19 11.63 -4.08
C GLY A 166 -0.13 11.29 -4.78
N ARG A 167 -0.14 10.44 -5.81
CA ARG A 167 -1.29 10.16 -6.68
C ARG A 167 -2.18 9.07 -6.10
N SER A 168 -2.70 9.29 -4.90
CA SER A 168 -3.69 8.39 -4.30
C SER A 168 -5.00 8.42 -5.11
N LEU A 169 -5.68 7.28 -5.23
CA LEU A 169 -6.92 7.17 -6.01
C LEU A 169 -7.81 6.02 -5.53
N PHE A 170 -9.06 6.05 -5.97
CA PHE A 170 -10.05 5.01 -5.76
C PHE A 170 -10.74 4.65 -7.08
N ALA A 171 -10.51 3.43 -7.53
CA ALA A 171 -11.07 2.88 -8.76
C ALA A 171 -12.13 1.80 -8.46
N THR A 172 -13.18 1.81 -9.27
CA THR A 172 -14.23 0.80 -9.30
C THR A 172 -14.48 0.36 -10.75
N LYS A 173 -15.29 -0.67 -10.95
CA LYS A 173 -15.61 -1.18 -12.29
C LYS A 173 -16.24 -0.15 -13.22
N THR A 174 -16.86 0.89 -12.65
CA THR A 174 -17.45 2.01 -13.40
C THR A 174 -16.46 3.13 -13.71
N GLY A 175 -15.23 3.05 -13.20
CA GLY A 175 -14.16 4.04 -13.41
C GLY A 175 -13.59 4.58 -12.10
N LEU A 176 -12.95 5.75 -12.17
CA LEU A 176 -12.41 6.43 -11.00
C LEU A 176 -13.53 7.14 -10.23
N ASN A 177 -13.73 6.73 -8.99
CA ASN A 177 -14.70 7.38 -8.09
C ASN A 177 -14.06 8.54 -7.34
N TRP A 178 -12.75 8.49 -7.10
CA TRP A 178 -12.00 9.59 -6.49
C TRP A 178 -10.52 9.53 -6.87
N LYS A 179 -9.85 10.69 -6.87
CA LYS A 179 -8.41 10.84 -7.05
C LYS A 179 -7.94 12.14 -6.40
N VAL A 180 -6.67 12.17 -6.02
CA VAL A 180 -5.99 13.42 -5.65
C VAL A 180 -5.97 14.37 -6.85
N ALA A 181 -6.17 15.68 -6.69
CA ALA A 181 -5.99 16.59 -7.82
C ALA A 181 -4.48 16.84 -8.07
N PRO A 182 -4.04 17.13 -9.31
CA PRO A 182 -2.63 17.38 -9.58
C PRO A 182 -1.99 18.49 -8.72
N PHE A 183 -2.77 19.49 -8.31
CA PHE A 183 -2.30 20.57 -7.44
C PHE A 183 -2.24 20.20 -5.95
N GLU A 184 -2.76 19.04 -5.56
CA GLU A 184 -2.77 18.52 -4.18
C GLU A 184 -1.76 17.37 -3.97
N ASN A 185 -0.98 17.02 -4.99
CA ASN A 185 -0.08 15.85 -4.96
C ASN A 185 1.10 15.97 -3.99
N GLU A 186 1.29 17.13 -3.36
CA GLU A 186 2.27 17.37 -2.29
C GLU A 186 1.61 17.58 -0.93
N ALA A 187 0.28 17.43 -0.82
CA ALA A 187 -0.47 17.67 0.41
C ALA A 187 -0.74 16.37 1.20
N GLU A 188 -0.73 16.46 2.53
CA GLU A 188 -1.31 15.42 3.38
C GLU A 188 -2.83 15.45 3.24
N ILE A 189 -3.42 14.33 2.81
CA ILE A 189 -4.86 14.23 2.53
C ILE A 189 -5.49 13.14 3.41
N ILE A 190 -6.55 13.52 4.14
CA ILE A 190 -7.44 12.57 4.81
C ILE A 190 -8.73 12.51 4.01
N LYS A 191 -9.07 11.32 3.49
CA LYS A 191 -10.29 11.11 2.71
C LYS A 191 -11.04 9.89 3.22
N THR A 192 -12.32 10.09 3.53
CA THR A 192 -13.26 8.99 3.79
C THR A 192 -13.93 8.60 2.48
N LEU A 193 -13.85 7.32 2.13
CA LEU A 193 -14.49 6.73 0.97
C LEU A 193 -15.51 5.69 1.43
N SER A 194 -16.70 5.71 0.85
CA SER A 194 -17.69 4.66 1.08
C SER A 194 -17.50 3.55 0.07
N VAL A 195 -17.11 2.38 0.55
CA VAL A 195 -16.96 1.16 -0.24
C VAL A 195 -18.24 0.36 -0.10
N SER A 196 -18.95 0.15 -1.20
CA SER A 196 -20.12 -0.74 -1.19
C SER A 196 -19.63 -2.17 -1.42
N SER A 197 -19.87 -3.09 -0.49
CA SER A 197 -19.68 -4.51 -0.79
C SER A 197 -20.79 -4.92 -1.76
N VAL A 198 -20.42 -5.22 -3.00
CA VAL A 198 -21.32 -5.94 -3.91
C VAL A 198 -21.31 -7.39 -3.43
N THR A 199 -22.32 -7.77 -2.65
CA THR A 199 -22.66 -9.18 -2.34
C THR A 199 -23.16 -9.90 -3.58
#